data_AF-A0AA90TRF5-F1
#
_entry.id   AF-A0AA90TRF5-F1
#
_cell.length_a   1.000
_cell.length_b   1.000
_cell.length_c   1.000
_cell.angle_alpha   90.00
_cell.angle_beta   90.00
_cell.angle_gamma   90.00
#
_symmetry.space_group_name_H-M   'P 1'
#
loop_
_entity.id
_entity.type
_entity.pdbx_description
1 polymer ?
#
loop_
_entity_poly.entity_id
_entity_poly.type
_entity_poly.pdbx_seq_one_letter_code
_entity_poly.pdbx_strand_id
1 'polypeptide(L)'
;MFKDSTPSNKKVTHQAVPLPTELQPVVKEQSNNLIQQAAKKGIVVVITDGFRSVAEQNRLYEQGLATEGNIVTNAKGGESYHNYGLAIDFALKNSSGNFIWDRQYDGNKNGKADWNEVVNMAKSLGFEWGGDWAQFKDYPHLQMDFGLTIADLQNGERPDESSVVADNR
;
A
#
# COMPACT_ATOMS: atom_id res chain seq x y z
N MET A 1 -13.39 -49.57 32.00
CA MET A 1 -14.26 -48.90 31.00
C MET A 1 -13.47 -47.77 30.38
N PHE A 2 -12.89 -48.02 29.22
CA PHE A 2 -12.15 -47.02 28.44
C PHE A 2 -13.19 -46.17 27.69
N LYS A 3 -13.15 -44.85 27.85
CA LYS A 3 -13.95 -43.92 27.04
C LYS A 3 -13.10 -43.49 25.85
N ASP A 4 -13.35 -44.11 24.71
CA ASP A 4 -12.85 -43.64 23.42
C ASP A 4 -13.36 -42.21 23.19
N SER A 5 -12.42 -41.27 23.10
CA SER A 5 -12.68 -39.91 22.67
C SER A 5 -12.26 -39.81 21.21
N THR A 6 -13.22 -39.84 20.31
CA THR A 6 -13.01 -39.53 18.89
C THR A 6 -12.65 -38.05 18.74
N PRO A 7 -11.64 -37.67 17.93
CA PRO A 7 -11.38 -36.27 17.63
C PRO A 7 -12.48 -35.76 16.69
N SER A 8 -13.21 -34.74 17.13
CA SER A 8 -14.14 -33.99 16.30
C SER A 8 -13.35 -33.22 15.24
N ASN A 9 -13.27 -33.77 14.03
CA ASN A 9 -12.69 -33.09 12.88
C ASN A 9 -13.69 -32.05 12.36
N LYS A 10 -13.74 -30.88 13.03
CA LYS A 10 -14.46 -29.72 12.50
C LYS A 10 -13.72 -29.23 11.27
N LYS A 11 -14.19 -29.62 10.08
CA LYS A 11 -13.90 -28.90 8.83
C LYS A 11 -14.37 -27.46 9.03
N VAL A 12 -13.43 -26.54 9.28
CA VAL A 12 -13.69 -25.12 9.17
C VAL A 12 -13.91 -24.86 7.69
N THR A 13 -15.17 -24.71 7.29
CA THR A 13 -15.52 -24.19 5.97
C THR A 13 -15.17 -22.70 6.00
N HIS A 14 -14.01 -22.32 5.46
CA HIS A 14 -13.66 -20.91 5.23
C HIS A 14 -14.74 -20.35 4.30
N GLN A 15 -15.65 -19.53 4.83
CA GLN A 15 -16.46 -18.67 3.98
C GLN A 15 -15.48 -17.74 3.26
N ALA A 16 -15.58 -17.65 1.94
CA ALA A 16 -14.70 -16.81 1.14
C ALA A 16 -14.88 -15.36 1.59
N VAL A 17 -13.90 -14.82 2.32
CA VAL A 17 -13.90 -13.42 2.76
C VAL A 17 -13.83 -12.56 1.49
N PRO A 18 -14.81 -11.67 1.24
CA PRO A 18 -14.79 -10.83 0.05
C PRO A 18 -13.49 -10.03 -0.06
N LEU A 19 -13.05 -9.80 -1.29
CA LEU A 19 -11.99 -8.83 -1.54
C LEU A 19 -12.55 -7.42 -1.32
N PRO A 20 -11.74 -6.49 -0.80
CA PRO A 20 -12.15 -5.10 -0.69
C PRO A 20 -12.36 -4.49 -2.07
N THR A 21 -13.07 -3.37 -2.11
CA THR A 21 -13.37 -2.60 -3.33
C THR A 21 -12.84 -1.17 -3.27
N GLU A 22 -12.18 -0.81 -2.19
CA GLU A 22 -11.61 0.52 -1.94
C GLU A 22 -10.43 0.43 -0.96
N LEU A 23 -9.80 1.56 -0.67
CA LEU A 23 -8.76 1.66 0.35
C LEU A 23 -9.34 1.37 1.73
N GLN A 24 -8.55 0.67 2.55
CA GLN A 24 -8.83 0.49 3.96
C GLN A 24 -8.93 1.87 4.65
N PRO A 25 -9.86 2.09 5.60
CA PRO A 25 -10.14 3.42 6.15
C PRO A 25 -8.92 4.15 6.75
N VAL A 26 -8.06 3.46 7.50
CA VAL A 26 -6.83 4.01 8.08
C VAL A 26 -5.85 4.39 6.97
N VAL A 27 -5.66 3.54 5.96
CA VAL A 27 -4.79 3.86 4.80
C VAL A 27 -5.28 5.12 4.10
N LYS A 28 -6.59 5.25 3.89
CA LYS A 28 -7.22 6.44 3.31
C LYS A 28 -7.03 7.68 4.19
N GLU A 29 -7.24 7.56 5.50
CA GLU A 29 -7.04 8.65 6.45
C GLU A 29 -5.59 9.12 6.47
N GLN A 30 -4.63 8.20 6.57
CA GLN A 30 -3.22 8.53 6.65
C GLN A 30 -2.67 9.04 5.31
N SER A 31 -3.21 8.58 4.18
CA SER A 31 -2.94 9.18 2.87
C SER A 31 -3.36 10.65 2.82
N ASN A 32 -4.55 10.99 3.34
CA ASN A 32 -5.00 12.38 3.43
C ASN A 32 -4.14 13.21 4.39
N ASN A 33 -3.75 12.64 5.54
CA ASN A 33 -2.85 13.30 6.48
C ASN A 33 -1.48 13.59 5.85
N LEU A 34 -0.94 12.66 5.06
CA LEU A 34 0.31 12.84 4.33
C LEU A 34 0.23 14.03 3.38
N ILE A 35 -0.83 14.10 2.56
CA ILE A 35 -1.05 15.21 1.62
C ILE A 35 -1.12 16.54 2.39
N GLN A 36 -1.88 16.58 3.49
CA GLN A 36 -2.04 17.80 4.28
C GLN A 36 -0.75 18.25 4.97
N GLN A 37 0.05 17.32 5.51
CA GLN A 37 1.33 17.63 6.14
C GLN A 37 2.36 18.11 5.12
N ALA A 38 2.43 17.45 3.96
CA ALA A 38 3.30 17.86 2.87
C ALA A 38 2.93 19.25 2.34
N ALA A 39 1.62 19.53 2.17
CA ALA A 39 1.15 20.84 1.72
C ALA A 39 1.55 21.97 2.68
N LYS A 40 1.56 21.74 4.00
CA LYS A 40 2.05 22.71 5.00
C LYS A 40 3.54 23.05 4.84
N LYS A 41 4.31 22.16 4.20
CA LYS A 41 5.73 22.35 3.85
C LYS A 41 5.93 22.89 2.43
N GLY A 42 4.85 23.22 1.72
CA GLY A 42 4.92 23.67 0.32
C GLY A 42 5.21 22.54 -0.67
N ILE A 43 5.02 21.27 -0.27
CA ILE A 43 5.22 20.10 -1.13
C ILE A 43 3.85 19.61 -1.59
N VAL A 44 3.65 19.47 -2.90
CA VAL A 44 2.40 18.94 -3.46
C VAL A 44 2.56 17.45 -3.74
N VAL A 45 1.93 16.62 -2.91
CA VAL A 45 1.84 15.17 -3.09
C VAL A 45 0.57 14.82 -3.86
N VAL A 46 0.68 13.93 -4.83
CA VAL A 46 -0.45 13.37 -5.58
C VAL A 46 -0.43 11.86 -5.42
N ILE A 47 -1.56 11.28 -5.02
CA ILE A 47 -1.75 9.83 -5.03
C ILE A 47 -2.04 9.41 -6.46
N THR A 48 -1.16 8.60 -7.04
CA THR A 48 -1.25 8.14 -8.43
C THR A 48 -1.96 6.80 -8.53
N ASP A 49 -1.89 5.99 -7.48
CA ASP A 49 -2.58 4.71 -7.39
C ASP A 49 -3.00 4.44 -5.93
N GLY A 50 -4.07 3.67 -5.74
CA GLY A 50 -4.62 3.31 -4.44
C GLY A 50 -5.11 1.87 -4.48
N PHE A 51 -6.39 1.64 -4.24
CA PHE A 51 -6.97 0.32 -4.45
C PHE A 51 -6.97 -0.07 -5.94
N ARG A 52 -6.46 -1.28 -6.24
CA ARG A 52 -6.57 -1.90 -7.57
C ARG A 52 -7.27 -3.24 -7.48
N SER A 53 -8.26 -3.47 -8.32
CA SER A 53 -8.89 -4.80 -8.38
C SER A 53 -7.91 -5.88 -8.87
N VAL A 54 -8.18 -7.15 -8.56
CA VAL A 54 -7.40 -8.30 -9.07
C VAL A 54 -7.35 -8.31 -10.61
N ALA A 55 -8.46 -7.97 -11.26
CA ALA A 55 -8.53 -7.91 -12.73
C ALA A 55 -7.63 -6.80 -13.30
N GLU A 56 -7.59 -5.65 -12.65
CA GLU A 56 -6.72 -4.53 -13.03
C GLU A 56 -5.24 -4.87 -12.81
N GLN A 57 -4.91 -5.48 -11.69
CA GLN A 57 -3.55 -5.94 -11.41
C GLN A 57 -3.05 -6.96 -12.44
N ASN A 58 -3.91 -7.91 -12.84
CA ASN A 58 -3.57 -8.88 -13.89
C ASN A 58 -3.28 -8.19 -15.23
N ARG A 59 -4.05 -7.16 -15.60
CA ARG A 59 -3.79 -6.38 -16.83
C ARG A 59 -2.43 -5.68 -16.78
N LEU A 60 -2.07 -5.10 -15.63
CA LEU A 60 -0.77 -4.44 -15.44
C LEU A 60 0.40 -5.43 -15.45
N TYR A 61 0.20 -6.62 -14.87
CA TYR A 61 1.16 -7.71 -14.94
C TYR A 61 1.38 -8.19 -16.39
N GLU A 62 0.29 -8.38 -17.15
CA GLU A 62 0.34 -8.76 -18.57
C GLU A 62 1.01 -7.69 -19.44
N GLN A 63 0.77 -6.40 -19.16
CA GLN A 63 1.42 -5.30 -19.86
C GLN A 63 2.96 -5.34 -19.71
N GLY A 64 3.47 -5.75 -18.55
CA GLY A 64 4.91 -5.93 -18.33
C GLY A 64 5.50 -7.16 -19.04
N LEU A 65 4.68 -8.16 -19.37
CA LEU A 65 5.11 -9.34 -20.14
C LEU A 65 5.07 -9.09 -21.65
N ALA A 66 4.23 -8.17 -22.12
CA ALA A 66 4.23 -7.74 -23.51
C ALA A 66 5.55 -6.99 -23.81
N THR A 67 6.30 -7.48 -24.79
CA THR A 67 7.65 -7.02 -25.18
C THR A 67 7.79 -5.54 -25.57
N GLU A 68 6.70 -4.77 -25.54
CA GLU A 68 6.65 -3.36 -25.94
C GLU A 68 6.28 -2.40 -24.78
N GLY A 69 6.03 -2.93 -23.57
CA GLY A 69 5.72 -2.14 -22.38
C GLY A 69 6.87 -2.06 -21.37
N ASN A 70 6.97 -0.94 -20.64
CA ASN A 70 7.77 -0.92 -19.43
C ASN A 70 7.12 -1.85 -18.39
N ILE A 71 7.91 -2.66 -17.69
CA ILE A 71 7.40 -3.48 -16.57
C ILE A 71 6.89 -2.53 -15.48
N VAL A 72 5.57 -2.53 -15.26
CA VAL A 72 4.91 -1.68 -14.26
C VAL A 72 4.75 -2.41 -12.92
N THR A 73 4.72 -3.74 -12.93
CA THR A 73 4.60 -4.59 -11.72
C THR A 73 5.11 -6.00 -12.00
N ASN A 74 5.66 -6.65 -10.98
CA ASN A 74 5.96 -8.10 -11.00
C ASN A 74 4.92 -8.95 -10.26
N ALA A 75 3.95 -8.31 -9.58
CA ALA A 75 2.89 -8.99 -8.82
C ALA A 75 1.66 -9.24 -9.68
N LYS A 76 1.12 -10.46 -9.64
CA LYS A 76 -0.17 -10.81 -10.23
C LYS A 76 -1.32 -10.33 -9.35
N GLY A 77 -2.54 -10.43 -9.86
CA GLY A 77 -3.75 -10.15 -9.09
C GLY A 77 -3.86 -11.03 -7.85
N GLY A 78 -3.99 -10.38 -6.70
CA GLY A 78 -3.98 -11.03 -5.37
C GLY A 78 -2.59 -11.14 -4.76
N GLU A 79 -1.53 -10.67 -5.44
CA GLU A 79 -0.15 -10.69 -4.93
C GLU A 79 0.36 -9.29 -4.55
N SER A 80 -0.52 -8.28 -4.59
CA SER A 80 -0.21 -6.88 -4.27
C SER A 80 -1.10 -6.36 -3.16
N TYR A 81 -0.52 -5.59 -2.22
CA TYR A 81 -1.28 -4.91 -1.17
C TYR A 81 -2.32 -3.91 -1.72
N HIS A 82 -2.14 -3.41 -2.94
CA HIS A 82 -3.18 -2.61 -3.63
C HIS A 82 -4.47 -3.40 -3.84
N ASN A 83 -4.40 -4.73 -4.01
CA ASN A 83 -5.57 -5.60 -4.18
C ASN A 83 -6.39 -5.77 -2.90
N TYR A 84 -5.80 -5.39 -1.78
CA TYR A 84 -6.40 -5.44 -0.47
C TYR A 84 -6.69 -4.04 0.10
N GLY A 85 -6.50 -2.98 -0.70
CA GLY A 85 -6.71 -1.60 -0.27
C GLY A 85 -5.69 -1.11 0.76
N LEU A 86 -4.51 -1.76 0.83
CA LEU A 86 -3.50 -1.56 1.86
C LEU A 86 -2.27 -0.80 1.39
N ALA A 87 -2.29 -0.28 0.16
CA ALA A 87 -1.18 0.45 -0.43
C ALA A 87 -1.65 1.64 -1.28
N ILE A 88 -0.75 2.60 -1.42
CA ILE A 88 -0.88 3.77 -2.30
C ILE A 88 0.45 4.00 -3.01
N ASP A 89 0.38 4.52 -4.23
CA ASP A 89 1.53 5.09 -4.92
C ASP A 89 1.42 6.61 -4.92
N PHE A 90 2.56 7.29 -4.76
CA PHE A 90 2.59 8.75 -4.82
C PHE A 90 3.61 9.28 -5.83
N ALA A 91 3.34 10.51 -6.26
CA ALA A 91 4.28 11.35 -6.98
C ALA A 91 4.26 12.77 -6.40
N LEU A 92 5.26 13.55 -6.75
CA LEU A 92 5.28 14.99 -6.48
C LEU A 92 4.73 15.75 -7.68
N LYS A 93 4.21 16.95 -7.46
CA LYS A 93 3.76 17.84 -8.53
C LYS A 93 4.37 19.22 -8.36
N ASN A 94 4.94 19.78 -9.43
CA ASN A 94 5.48 21.13 -9.38
C ASN A 94 4.39 22.19 -9.59
N SER A 95 4.74 23.47 -9.42
CA SER A 95 3.82 24.61 -9.61
C SER A 95 3.23 24.73 -11.02
N SER A 96 3.91 24.17 -12.03
CA SER A 96 3.43 24.13 -13.42
C SER A 96 2.45 22.97 -13.67
N GLY A 97 2.22 22.14 -12.66
CA GLY A 97 1.33 20.99 -12.73
C GLY A 97 1.96 19.73 -13.32
N ASN A 98 3.28 19.70 -13.51
CA ASN A 98 3.98 18.52 -13.99
C ASN A 98 4.25 17.54 -12.84
N PHE A 99 4.05 16.25 -13.10
CA PHE A 99 4.47 15.18 -12.20
C PHE A 99 5.99 15.10 -12.14
N ILE A 100 6.53 14.94 -10.94
CA ILE A 100 7.94 14.84 -10.66
C ILE A 100 8.21 13.50 -9.98
N TRP A 101 9.06 12.71 -10.62
CA TRP A 101 9.55 11.39 -10.14
C TRP A 101 11.00 11.45 -9.66
N ASP A 102 11.67 12.59 -9.83
CA ASP A 102 13.04 12.78 -9.37
C ASP A 102 13.08 12.88 -7.85
N ARG A 103 13.71 11.89 -7.21
CA ARG A 103 13.85 11.83 -5.75
C ARG A 103 14.82 12.85 -5.18
N GLN A 104 15.57 13.57 -6.01
CA GLN A 104 16.42 14.69 -5.58
C GLN A 104 15.74 16.05 -5.76
N TYR A 105 14.51 16.08 -6.27
CA TYR A 105 13.76 17.31 -6.45
C TYR A 105 13.55 18.04 -5.12
N ASP A 106 13.90 19.32 -5.09
CA ASP A 106 13.69 20.26 -3.97
C ASP A 106 12.83 21.43 -4.49
N GLY A 107 11.52 21.19 -4.58
CA GLY A 107 10.55 22.16 -5.08
C GLY A 107 10.23 23.25 -4.08
N ASN A 108 10.28 22.93 -2.78
CA ASN A 108 10.08 23.91 -1.71
C ASN A 108 11.34 24.76 -1.42
N LYS A 109 12.50 24.40 -2.01
CA LYS A 109 13.79 25.11 -1.96
C LYS A 109 14.36 25.22 -0.55
N ASN A 110 14.12 24.23 0.31
CA ASN A 110 14.62 24.23 1.68
C ASN A 110 15.99 23.54 1.84
N GLY A 111 16.58 23.06 0.74
CA GLY A 111 17.86 22.36 0.73
C GLY A 111 17.76 20.85 1.00
N LYS A 112 16.54 20.30 1.05
CA LYS A 112 16.28 18.87 1.21
C LYS A 112 15.41 18.39 0.04
N ALA A 113 15.63 17.15 -0.37
CA ALA A 113 14.77 16.55 -1.37
C ALA A 113 13.36 16.32 -0.82
N ASP A 114 12.36 16.87 -1.50
CA ASP A 114 10.94 16.78 -1.14
C ASP A 114 10.50 15.32 -1.01
N TRP A 115 11.02 14.42 -1.86
CA TRP A 115 10.69 12.99 -1.83
C TRP A 115 11.07 12.37 -0.48
N ASN A 116 12.26 12.69 0.04
CA ASN A 116 12.72 12.17 1.32
C ASN A 116 11.90 12.75 2.48
N GLU A 117 11.49 14.02 2.39
CA GLU A 117 10.59 14.60 3.39
C GLU A 117 9.24 13.89 3.41
N VAL A 118 8.64 13.64 2.24
CA VAL A 118 7.36 12.91 2.11
C VAL A 118 7.47 11.49 2.65
N VAL A 119 8.53 10.76 2.32
CA VAL A 119 8.77 9.41 2.86
C VAL A 119 8.89 9.42 4.38
N ASN A 120 9.62 10.37 4.96
CA ASN A 120 9.75 10.47 6.43
C ASN A 120 8.41 10.79 7.10
N MET A 121 7.60 11.67 6.48
CA MET A 121 6.24 11.93 6.95
C MET A 121 5.37 10.67 6.84
N ALA A 122 5.38 9.96 5.71
CA ALA A 122 4.62 8.74 5.52
C ALA A 122 4.97 7.67 6.58
N LYS A 123 6.26 7.47 6.85
CA LYS A 123 6.73 6.56 7.91
C LYS A 123 6.22 6.95 9.29
N SER A 124 6.22 8.24 9.62
CA SER A 124 5.66 8.73 10.90
C SER A 124 4.15 8.53 11.01
N LEU A 125 3.45 8.36 9.89
CA LEU A 125 2.03 8.05 9.81
C LEU A 125 1.73 6.54 9.80
N GLY A 126 2.77 5.69 9.87
CA GLY A 126 2.65 4.23 9.90
C GLY A 126 2.83 3.54 8.56
N PHE A 127 3.18 4.25 7.48
CA PHE A 127 3.49 3.60 6.20
C PHE A 127 4.89 2.99 6.20
N GLU A 128 5.00 1.79 5.64
CA GLU A 128 6.25 1.29 5.09
C GLU A 128 6.49 1.88 3.70
N TRP A 129 7.76 1.97 3.29
CA TRP A 129 8.14 2.53 2.00
C TRP A 129 8.86 1.51 1.13
N GLY A 130 8.40 1.35 -0.12
CA GLY A 130 8.99 0.38 -1.06
C GLY A 130 10.44 0.69 -1.45
N GLY A 131 10.89 1.93 -1.25
CA GLY A 131 12.30 2.30 -1.44
C GLY A 131 13.26 1.70 -0.40
N ASP A 132 12.76 1.22 0.74
CA ASP A 132 13.56 0.54 1.76
C ASP A 132 13.73 -0.96 1.49
N TRP A 133 12.97 -1.53 0.54
CA TRP A 133 13.07 -2.94 0.22
C TRP A 133 14.48 -3.34 -0.25
N ALA A 134 14.93 -4.52 0.19
CA ALA A 134 16.27 -5.00 -0.13
C ALA A 134 16.47 -5.25 -1.63
N GLN A 135 15.40 -5.67 -2.32
CA GLN A 135 15.36 -5.94 -3.76
C GLN A 135 14.06 -5.35 -4.33
N PHE A 136 14.04 -5.10 -5.65
CA PHE A 136 12.86 -4.60 -6.35
C PHE A 136 12.27 -3.32 -5.73
N LYS A 137 13.15 -2.36 -5.40
CA LYS A 137 12.75 -1.09 -4.80
C LYS A 137 11.70 -0.39 -5.65
N ASP A 138 10.57 -0.12 -5.02
CA ASP A 138 9.46 0.62 -5.61
C ASP A 138 9.33 1.96 -4.90
N TYR A 139 9.86 3.01 -5.52
CA TYR A 139 10.00 4.30 -4.84
C TYR A 139 8.68 5.04 -4.64
N PRO A 140 7.70 4.99 -5.57
CA PRO A 140 6.35 5.51 -5.34
C PRO A 140 5.56 4.79 -4.24
N HIS A 141 5.86 3.52 -3.98
CA HIS A 141 5.01 2.64 -3.16
C HIS A 141 5.08 2.93 -1.66
N LEU A 142 3.91 3.05 -1.04
CA LEU A 142 3.70 3.10 0.40
C LEU A 142 2.63 2.09 0.81
N GLN A 143 2.85 1.34 1.89
CA GLN A 143 1.89 0.35 2.38
C GLN A 143 1.71 0.34 3.90
N MET A 144 0.58 -0.16 4.35
CA MET A 144 0.32 -0.55 5.74
C MET A 144 -0.17 -1.99 5.73
N ASP A 145 0.69 -2.93 6.12
CA ASP A 145 0.38 -4.36 6.07
C ASP A 145 -0.43 -4.84 7.28
N PHE A 146 -0.46 -4.06 8.37
CA PHE A 146 -1.06 -4.41 9.66
C PHE A 146 -0.52 -5.73 10.23
N GLY A 147 0.73 -6.08 9.91
CA GLY A 147 1.35 -7.35 10.26
C GLY A 147 0.86 -8.55 9.45
N LEU A 148 0.07 -8.33 8.39
CA LEU A 148 -0.45 -9.38 7.52
C LEU A 148 0.42 -9.55 6.28
N THR A 149 0.78 -10.79 5.98
CA THR A 149 1.43 -11.12 4.71
C THR A 149 0.40 -11.22 3.59
N ILE A 150 0.87 -11.17 2.34
CA ILE A 150 0.04 -11.48 1.17
C ILE A 150 -0.63 -12.86 1.30
N ALA A 151 0.05 -13.86 1.88
CA ALA A 151 -0.52 -15.19 2.07
C ALA A 151 -1.70 -15.17 3.05
N ASP A 152 -1.61 -14.41 4.14
CA ASP A 152 -2.69 -14.26 5.12
C ASP A 152 -3.91 -13.59 4.45
N LEU A 153 -3.66 -12.53 3.66
CA LEU A 153 -4.68 -11.82 2.91
C LEU A 153 -5.35 -12.73 1.85
N GLN A 154 -4.59 -13.59 1.17
CA GLN A 154 -5.11 -14.60 0.25
C GLN A 154 -5.96 -15.66 0.97
N ASN A 155 -5.62 -15.99 2.22
CA ASN A 155 -6.37 -16.93 3.06
C ASN A 155 -7.61 -16.30 3.73
N GLY A 156 -7.81 -14.99 3.54
CA GLY A 156 -9.00 -14.26 3.97
C GLY A 156 -8.80 -13.40 5.22
N GLU A 157 -7.60 -13.30 5.77
CA GLU A 157 -7.32 -12.38 6.88
C GLU A 157 -7.43 -10.93 6.41
N ARG A 158 -7.87 -10.04 7.29
CA ARG A 158 -8.05 -8.61 7.01
C ARG A 158 -7.65 -7.80 8.25
N PRO A 159 -7.18 -6.55 8.09
CA PRO A 159 -6.93 -5.68 9.23
C PRO A 159 -8.18 -5.49 10.08
N ASP A 160 -8.03 -5.50 11.41
CA ASP A 160 -9.14 -5.22 12.32
C ASP A 160 -9.57 -3.75 12.20
N GLU A 161 -10.86 -3.52 11.90
CA GLU A 161 -11.49 -2.20 11.85
C GLU A 161 -11.39 -1.42 13.19
N SER A 162 -11.01 -2.09 14.28
CA SER A 162 -10.92 -1.52 15.64
C SER A 162 -9.50 -1.16 16.11
N SER A 163 -8.45 -1.46 15.34
CA SER A 163 -7.07 -1.11 15.69
C SER A 163 -6.76 0.40 15.63
N VAL A 164 -7.79 1.21 15.34
CA VAL A 164 -7.78 2.66 15.06
C VAL A 164 -7.50 3.55 16.29
N VAL A 165 -7.46 3.04 17.54
CA VAL A 165 -7.49 3.92 18.73
C VAL A 165 -6.36 3.69 19.76
N ALA A 166 -5.54 2.65 19.62
CA ALA A 166 -4.72 2.21 20.76
C ALA A 166 -3.33 2.87 20.89
N ASP A 167 -2.68 3.29 19.79
CA ASP A 167 -1.23 3.63 19.83
C ASP A 167 -0.88 5.13 19.69
N ASN A 168 -1.86 6.03 19.81
CA ASN A 168 -1.60 7.48 19.94
C ASN A 168 -1.72 7.94 21.41
N ARG A 169 -0.98 7.33 22.34
CA ARG A 169 -0.76 7.86 23.69
C ARG A 169 0.72 8.00 24.04
#